data_AF-C3ZGK9-F1
#
_entry.id   AF-C3ZGK9-F1
#
_cell.length_a   1.000
_cell.length_b   1.000
_cell.length_c   1.000
_cell.angle_alpha   90.00
_cell.angle_beta   90.00
_cell.angle_gamma   90.00
#
_symmetry.space_group_name_H-M   'P 1'
#
loop_
_entity.id
_entity.type
_entity.pdbx_description
1 polymer ?
#
loop_
_entity_poly.entity_id
_entity_poly.type
_entity_poly.pdbx_seq_one_letter_code
_entity_poly.pdbx_strand_id
1 'polypeptide(L)'
;MMFQAIRCTLPNCQCECFSPGKTQLRTCETCKHGWVAHALDKLSTRHLYTSTQPEIVQSNVVFDIASLVLYGTQATPIRLKILLDRLFSVLKQEEVMQILHGLGWTYEDYVRGYILQV
;
A
#
# COMPACT_ATOMS: atom_id res chain seq x y z
N MET A 1 -7.85 15.27 2.99
CA MET A 1 -7.57 14.41 1.81
C MET A 1 -8.74 13.45 1.65
N MET A 2 -9.32 13.35 0.45
CA MET A 2 -10.38 12.40 0.16
C MET A 2 -9.71 11.08 -0.25
N PHE A 3 -9.77 10.07 0.61
CA PHE A 3 -9.17 8.77 0.34
C PHE A 3 -10.01 8.02 -0.69
N GLN A 4 -9.41 7.59 -1.79
CA GLN A 4 -10.09 6.80 -2.81
C GLN A 4 -10.02 5.33 -2.41
N ALA A 5 -11.19 4.72 -2.14
CA ALA A 5 -11.30 3.32 -1.76
C ALA A 5 -10.59 2.37 -2.75
N ILE A 6 -9.93 1.34 -2.21
CA ILE A 6 -9.17 0.34 -2.98
C ILE A 6 -10.10 -0.83 -3.32
N ARG A 7 -10.47 -0.98 -4.58
CA ARG A 7 -11.44 -2.00 -5.04
C ARG A 7 -10.78 -3.37 -5.18
N CYS A 8 -11.58 -4.42 -5.17
CA CYS A 8 -11.09 -5.77 -5.47
C CYS A 8 -11.03 -5.99 -6.99
N THR A 9 -9.91 -6.49 -7.51
CA THR A 9 -9.73 -6.75 -8.96
C THR A 9 -10.01 -8.20 -9.36
N LEU A 10 -10.48 -9.05 -8.46
CA LEU A 10 -10.81 -10.44 -8.81
C LEU A 10 -12.07 -10.50 -9.69
N PRO A 11 -12.09 -11.35 -10.73
CA PRO A 11 -13.25 -11.50 -11.60
C PRO A 11 -14.53 -11.79 -10.80
N ASN A 12 -15.64 -11.16 -11.20
CA ASN A 12 -16.97 -11.28 -10.58
C ASN A 12 -17.08 -10.79 -9.13
N CYS A 13 -16.05 -10.11 -8.59
CA CYS A 13 -16.12 -9.46 -7.29
C CYS A 13 -16.62 -8.00 -7.44
N GLN A 14 -17.58 -7.59 -6.62
CA GLN A 14 -18.12 -6.21 -6.59
C GLN A 14 -17.65 -5.41 -5.37
N CYS A 15 -16.57 -5.85 -4.71
CA CYS A 15 -16.09 -5.20 -3.49
C CYS A 15 -15.37 -3.89 -3.81
N GLU A 16 -15.91 -2.78 -3.33
CA GLU A 16 -15.41 -1.43 -3.65
C GLU A 16 -14.34 -0.91 -2.69
N CYS A 17 -14.16 -1.56 -1.53
CA CYS A 17 -13.24 -1.07 -0.50
C CYS A 17 -12.61 -2.25 0.26
N PHE A 18 -11.28 -2.25 0.35
CA PHE A 18 -10.57 -3.14 1.25
C PHE A 18 -10.88 -2.76 2.71
N SER A 19 -11.37 -3.71 3.48
CA SER A 19 -11.54 -3.57 4.93
C SER A 19 -10.80 -4.73 5.61
N PRO A 20 -9.71 -4.48 6.37
CA PRO A 20 -8.94 -5.57 6.97
C PRO A 20 -9.79 -6.33 8.00
N GLY A 21 -9.81 -7.67 7.90
CA GLY A 21 -10.52 -8.50 8.86
C GLY A 21 -9.87 -8.49 10.25
N LYS A 22 -10.67 -8.65 11.31
CA LYS A 22 -10.22 -8.54 12.72
C LYS A 22 -9.07 -9.48 13.10
N THR A 23 -9.07 -10.71 12.58
CA THR A 23 -8.03 -11.73 12.86
C THR A 23 -7.08 -11.96 11.68
N GLN A 24 -7.57 -11.72 10.45
CA GLN A 24 -6.82 -11.88 9.21
C GLN A 24 -6.70 -10.51 8.53
N LEU A 25 -5.79 -9.67 9.05
CA LEU A 25 -5.61 -8.28 8.59
C LEU A 25 -5.29 -8.16 7.09
N ARG A 26 -4.78 -9.25 6.49
CA ARG A 26 -4.42 -9.37 5.08
C ARG A 26 -5.56 -9.90 4.20
N THR A 27 -6.74 -10.06 4.76
CA THR A 27 -7.94 -10.56 4.08
C THR A 27 -9.08 -9.57 4.27
N CYS A 28 -9.76 -9.24 3.17
CA CYS A 28 -10.88 -8.32 3.18
C CYS A 28 -12.07 -8.92 3.94
N GLU A 29 -12.64 -8.20 4.90
CA GLU A 29 -13.80 -8.64 5.66
C GLU A 29 -15.05 -8.81 4.77
N THR A 30 -15.18 -7.97 3.73
CA THR A 30 -16.35 -7.96 2.84
C THR A 30 -16.33 -9.09 1.82
N CYS A 31 -15.26 -9.24 1.04
CA CYS A 31 -15.19 -10.24 -0.05
C CYS A 31 -14.35 -11.48 0.25
N LYS A 32 -13.67 -11.52 1.41
CA LYS A 32 -12.78 -12.61 1.83
C LYS A 32 -11.56 -12.85 0.94
N HIS A 33 -11.26 -11.94 0.01
CA HIS A 33 -10.06 -12.00 -0.80
C HIS A 33 -8.84 -11.37 -0.11
N GLY A 34 -7.65 -11.82 -0.50
CA GLY A 34 -6.39 -11.28 0.03
C GLY A 34 -6.13 -9.84 -0.43
N TRP A 35 -5.40 -9.09 0.39
CA TRP A 35 -5.05 -7.68 0.15
C TRP A 35 -4.35 -7.44 -1.21
N VAL A 36 -3.65 -8.45 -1.77
CA VAL A 36 -3.01 -8.34 -3.09
C VAL A 36 -4.04 -8.10 -4.19
N ALA A 37 -5.20 -8.76 -4.15
CA ALA A 37 -6.29 -8.54 -5.09
C ALA A 37 -6.88 -7.13 -5.01
N HIS A 38 -6.66 -6.42 -3.89
CA HIS A 38 -6.99 -5.01 -3.76
C HIS A 38 -5.81 -4.12 -4.18
N ALA A 39 -4.59 -4.44 -3.77
CA ALA A 39 -3.39 -3.67 -4.14
C ALA A 39 -3.23 -3.54 -5.67
N LEU A 40 -3.63 -4.57 -6.42
CA LEU A 40 -3.62 -4.54 -7.88
C LEU A 40 -4.49 -3.43 -8.49
N ASP A 41 -5.54 -2.96 -7.80
CA ASP A 41 -6.36 -1.82 -8.25
C ASP A 41 -5.53 -0.53 -8.40
N LYS A 42 -4.55 -0.37 -7.51
CA LYS A 42 -3.64 0.79 -7.50
C LYS A 42 -2.33 0.50 -8.25
N LEU A 43 -1.93 -0.77 -8.40
CA LEU A 43 -0.71 -1.19 -9.09
C LEU A 43 -0.89 -1.50 -10.58
N SER A 44 -2.10 -1.80 -11.07
CA SER A 44 -2.27 -2.34 -12.42
C SER A 44 -3.59 -1.96 -13.08
N THR A 45 -3.49 -1.31 -14.25
CA THR A 45 -4.12 -1.67 -15.55
C THR A 45 -4.56 -0.49 -16.41
N ARG A 46 -4.76 0.73 -15.87
CA ARG A 46 -5.00 1.92 -16.72
C ARG A 46 -3.78 2.31 -17.58
N HIS A 47 -2.57 1.99 -17.11
CA HIS A 47 -1.32 2.37 -17.78
C HIS A 47 -0.94 1.54 -19.01
N LEU A 48 -1.55 0.38 -19.28
CA LEU A 48 -1.21 -0.40 -20.47
C LEU A 48 -1.97 0.06 -21.72
N TYR A 49 -3.05 0.84 -21.56
CA TYR A 49 -3.92 1.26 -22.67
C TYR A 49 -3.96 2.77 -22.91
N THR A 50 -3.48 3.60 -21.97
CA THR A 50 -3.46 5.05 -22.16
C THR A 50 -2.23 5.67 -21.51
N SER A 51 -1.35 6.25 -22.33
CA SER A 51 -0.83 7.62 -22.16
C SER A 51 0.68 7.77 -22.43
N THR A 52 1.00 8.77 -23.24
CA THR A 52 2.31 9.23 -23.71
C THR A 52 2.84 10.42 -22.88
N GLN A 53 2.51 10.52 -21.59
CA GLN A 53 3.06 11.57 -20.71
C GLN A 53 3.76 10.99 -19.47
N PRO A 54 4.86 11.62 -19.00
CA PRO A 54 5.49 11.25 -17.74
C PRO A 54 4.53 11.59 -16.59
N GLU A 55 3.92 10.55 -16.01
CA GLU A 55 2.96 10.72 -14.93
C GLU A 55 3.64 11.02 -13.59
N ILE A 56 3.13 12.04 -12.91
CA ILE A 56 3.44 12.34 -11.52
C ILE A 56 2.79 11.24 -10.67
N VAL A 57 3.60 10.33 -10.14
CA VAL A 57 3.11 9.36 -9.14
C VAL A 57 2.59 10.16 -7.95
N GLN A 58 1.28 10.16 -7.76
CA GLN A 58 0.65 10.89 -6.67
C GLN A 58 0.92 10.17 -5.34
N SER A 59 1.26 10.93 -4.30
CA SER A 59 1.61 10.42 -2.96
C SER A 59 0.50 9.59 -2.31
N ASN A 60 -0.75 9.76 -2.74
CA ASN A 60 -1.91 8.95 -2.35
C ASN A 60 -1.80 7.48 -2.81
N VAL A 61 -1.32 7.20 -4.02
CA VAL A 61 -1.15 5.83 -4.53
C VAL A 61 -0.08 5.11 -3.72
N VAL A 62 1.02 5.80 -3.43
CA VAL A 62 2.09 5.26 -2.59
C VAL A 62 1.60 4.99 -1.17
N PHE A 63 0.81 5.89 -0.58
CA PHE A 63 0.18 5.67 0.72
C PHE A 63 -0.77 4.47 0.72
N ASP A 64 -1.64 4.33 -0.29
CA ASP A 64 -2.58 3.21 -0.41
C ASP A 64 -1.84 1.87 -0.40
N ILE A 65 -0.76 1.75 -1.18
CA ILE A 65 0.07 0.53 -1.21
C ILE A 65 0.85 0.33 0.10
N ALA A 66 1.46 1.39 0.63
CA ALA A 66 2.21 1.32 1.89
C ALA A 66 1.31 0.86 3.04
N SER A 67 0.08 1.37 3.11
CA SER A 67 -0.89 0.97 4.12
C SER A 67 -1.23 -0.53 4.03
N LEU A 68 -1.46 -1.07 2.83
CA LEU A 68 -1.72 -2.51 2.66
C LEU A 68 -0.52 -3.41 3.02
N VAL A 69 0.70 -2.91 2.82
CA VAL A 69 1.93 -3.64 3.12
C VAL A 69 2.24 -3.62 4.62
N LEU A 70 2.20 -2.44 5.23
CA LEU A 70 2.73 -2.18 6.58
C LEU A 70 1.69 -2.30 7.70
N TYR A 71 0.40 -2.15 7.40
CA TYR A 71 -0.64 -2.12 8.43
C TYR A 71 -0.65 -3.41 9.27
N GLY A 72 -0.51 -3.24 10.59
CA GLY A 72 -0.50 -4.34 11.56
C GLY A 72 0.72 -5.26 11.47
N THR A 73 1.79 -4.85 10.75
CA THR A 73 3.04 -5.61 10.68
C THR A 73 4.11 -5.01 11.57
N GLN A 74 5.00 -5.87 12.07
CA GLN A 74 6.20 -5.47 12.82
C GLN A 74 7.50 -5.71 12.04
N ALA A 75 7.41 -6.40 10.90
CA ALA A 75 8.54 -6.68 10.02
C ALA A 75 8.04 -6.74 8.57
N THR A 76 8.84 -6.22 7.64
CA THR A 76 8.52 -6.19 6.22
C THR A 76 9.32 -7.27 5.47
N PRO A 77 8.68 -8.23 4.79
CA PRO A 77 9.37 -9.17 3.92
C PRO A 77 10.22 -8.45 2.85
N ILE A 78 11.43 -8.95 2.56
CA ILE A 78 12.40 -8.25 1.71
C ILE A 78 11.84 -7.84 0.33
N ARG A 79 11.00 -8.69 -0.29
CA ARG A 79 10.36 -8.38 -1.58
C ARG A 79 9.40 -7.19 -1.50
N LEU A 80 8.65 -7.08 -0.40
CA LEU A 80 7.75 -5.95 -0.15
C LEU A 80 8.54 -4.69 0.20
N LYS A 81 9.65 -4.83 0.93
CA LYS A 81 10.55 -3.70 1.22
C LYS A 81 11.15 -3.10 -0.06
N ILE A 82 11.62 -3.94 -0.99
CA ILE A 82 12.13 -3.49 -2.30
C ILE A 82 11.05 -2.73 -3.09
N LEU A 83 9.79 -3.21 -3.06
CA LEU A 83 8.68 -2.51 -3.69
C LEU A 83 8.46 -1.12 -3.06
N LEU A 84 8.42 -1.05 -1.73
CA LEU A 84 8.27 0.23 -1.02
C LEU A 84 9.43 1.18 -1.30
N ASP A 85 10.66 0.69 -1.41
CA ASP A 85 11.83 1.52 -1.74
C ASP A 85 11.68 2.19 -3.10
N ARG A 86 11.14 1.46 -4.09
CA ARG A 86 10.85 2.03 -5.41
C ARG A 86 9.76 3.08 -5.34
N LEU A 87 8.68 2.82 -4.60
CA LEU A 87 7.57 3.76 -4.44
C LEU A 87 7.95 5.01 -3.66
N PHE A 88 8.76 4.90 -2.61
CA PHE A 88 9.23 6.06 -1.84
C PHE A 88 10.31 6.86 -2.57
N SER A 89 11.06 6.26 -3.49
CA SER A 89 12.10 6.98 -4.27
C SER A 89 11.56 8.10 -5.16
N VAL A 90 10.25 8.12 -5.45
CA VAL A 90 9.60 9.16 -6.25
C VAL A 90 8.90 10.23 -5.40
N LEU A 91 8.96 10.13 -4.06
CA LEU A 91 8.39 11.09 -3.13
C LEU A 91 9.46 11.94 -2.46
N LYS A 92 9.06 13.09 -1.92
CA LYS A 92 9.93 13.88 -1.03
C LYS A 92 10.08 13.15 0.31
N GLN A 93 11.22 13.36 0.96
CA GLN A 93 11.52 12.74 2.26
C GLN A 93 10.45 13.04 3.31
N GLU A 94 9.93 14.26 3.36
CA GLU A 94 8.86 14.67 4.28
C GLU A 94 7.57 13.86 4.09
N GLU A 95 7.20 13.58 2.83
CA GLU A 95 6.03 12.78 2.50
C GLU A 95 6.22 11.33 2.95
N VAL A 96 7.41 10.75 2.71
CA VAL A 96 7.75 9.40 3.19
C VAL A 96 7.64 9.33 4.71
N MET A 97 8.18 10.32 5.43
CA MET A 97 8.09 10.36 6.90
C MET A 97 6.64 10.47 7.39
N GLN A 98 5.81 11.31 6.74
CA GLN A 98 4.40 11.43 7.08
C GLN A 98 3.63 10.11 6.88
N ILE A 99 3.90 9.40 5.78
CA ILE A 99 3.30 8.09 5.49
C ILE A 99 3.70 7.07 6.56
N LEU A 100 5.01 6.94 6.84
CA LEU A 100 5.51 5.98 7.82
C LEU A 100 4.93 6.25 9.22
N HIS A 101 4.96 7.50 9.66
CA HIS A 101 4.43 7.89 10.97
C HIS A 101 2.93 7.62 11.09
N GLY A 102 2.15 7.90 10.04
CA GLY A 102 0.72 7.57 9.99
C GLY A 102 0.42 6.07 10.08
N LEU A 103 1.40 5.22 9.77
CA LEU A 103 1.30 3.75 9.83
C LEU A 103 1.95 3.17 11.10
N GLY A 104 2.46 4.01 12.00
CA GLY A 104 3.12 3.59 13.25
C GLY A 104 4.57 3.12 13.06
N TRP A 105 5.22 3.49 11.96
CA TRP A 105 6.62 3.18 11.68
C TRP A 105 7.49 4.43 11.81
N THR A 106 8.70 4.29 12.36
CA THR A 106 9.75 5.31 12.22
C THR A 106 10.52 5.12 10.91
N TYR A 107 11.30 6.13 10.51
CA TYR A 107 12.19 5.99 9.35
C TYR A 107 13.27 4.94 9.62
N GLU A 108 13.78 4.88 10.84
CA GLU A 108 14.77 3.89 11.29
C GLU A 108 14.23 2.46 11.22
N ASP A 109 12.98 2.24 11.66
CA ASP A 109 12.32 0.94 11.54
C ASP A 109 12.15 0.52 10.09
N TYR A 110 11.75 1.47 9.23
CA TYR A 110 11.62 1.23 7.80
C TYR A 110 12.96 0.83 7.18
N VAL A 111 14.02 1.62 7.41
CA VAL A 111 15.37 1.34 6.88
C VAL A 111 15.85 -0.05 7.32
N ARG A 112 15.62 -0.40 8.58
CA ARG A 112 15.97 -1.71 9.15
C ARG A 112 15.11 -2.85 8.60
N GLY A 113 13.88 -2.55 8.22
CA GLY A 113 12.86 -3.51 7.76
C GLY A 113 12.03 -4.13 8.88
N TYR A 114 12.20 -3.70 10.13
CA TYR A 114 11.39 -4.14 11.28
C TYR A 114 11.40 -3.12 12.42
N ILE A 115 10.32 -3.13 13.20
CA ILE A 115 10.13 -2.30 14.40
C ILE A 115 10.93 -2.90 15.55
N LEU A 116 11.80 -2.09 16.14
CA LEU A 116 12.52 -2.47 17.35
C LEU A 116 11.59 -2.28 18.56
N GLN A 117 11.25 -3.35 19.26
CA GLN A 117 10.58 -3.24 20.55
C GLN A 117 11.64 -2.89 21.61
N VAL A 118 11.44 -1.77 22.30
CA VAL A 118 12.28 -1.33 23.42
C VAL A 118 11.73 -1.87 24.73
#